data_AF-A0A6N2VLG5-F1
#
_entry.id   AF-A0A6N2VLG5-F1
#
_cell.length_a   1.000
_cell.length_b   1.000
_cell.length_c   1.000
_cell.angle_alpha   90.00
_cell.angle_beta   90.00
_cell.angle_gamma   90.00
#
_symmetry.space_group_name_H-M   'P 1'
#
loop_
_entity.id
_entity.type
_entity.pdbx_description
1 polymer ?
#
loop_
_entity_poly.entity_id
_entity_poly.type
_entity_poly.pdbx_seq_one_letter_code
_entity_poly.pdbx_strand_id
1 'polypeptide(L)'
;MFAMLPSGRKLAYVKPRMGVNKYGRDGLTYEGVGENKKWERMDTYGPKLVENIVQGTSRDILAEAMMRLKEAGFSIVFHVHDEAVLEVPEGESSVEEVCRIMAEQPSWVHGLPLRADGYECQFYKKD
;
A
#
# COMPACT_ATOMS: atom_id res chain seq x y z
N MET A 1 -20.16 -1.66 4.68
CA MET A 1 -19.78 -2.34 3.42
C MET A 1 -18.29 -2.61 3.50
N PHE A 2 -17.82 -3.67 2.85
CA PHE A 2 -16.39 -3.97 2.73
C PHE A 2 -16.02 -4.12 1.27
N ALA A 3 -14.86 -3.58 0.88
CA ALA A 3 -14.16 -4.04 -0.31
C ALA A 3 -13.12 -5.08 0.13
N MET A 4 -13.22 -6.29 -0.39
CA MET A 4 -12.27 -7.36 -0.10
C MET A 4 -11.12 -7.26 -1.11
N LEU A 5 -9.89 -7.15 -0.59
CA LEU A 5 -8.68 -7.17 -1.40
C LEU A 5 -8.29 -8.62 -1.75
N PRO A 6 -7.49 -8.84 -2.81
CA PRO A 6 -7.01 -10.18 -3.15
C PRO A 6 -6.24 -10.88 -2.03
N SER A 7 -5.58 -10.11 -1.16
CA SER A 7 -4.92 -10.59 0.08
C SER A 7 -5.90 -11.12 1.15
N GLY A 8 -7.21 -10.96 0.95
CA GLY A 8 -8.25 -11.24 1.94
C GLY A 8 -8.51 -10.09 2.92
N ARG A 9 -7.68 -9.04 2.93
CA ARG A 9 -7.88 -7.86 3.79
C ARG A 9 -9.16 -7.11 3.39
N LYS A 10 -9.90 -6.63 4.39
CA LYS A 10 -11.17 -5.91 4.19
C LYS A 10 -10.99 -4.41 4.41
N LEU A 11 -11.21 -3.62 3.36
CA LEU A 11 -11.34 -2.16 3.48
C LEU A 11 -12.76 -1.81 3.92
N ALA A 12 -12.90 -1.20 5.09
CA ALA A 12 -14.18 -0.90 5.71
C ALA A 12 -14.74 0.46 5.27
N TYR A 13 -16.00 0.44 4.83
CA TYR A 13 -16.82 1.63 4.59
C TYR A 13 -17.99 1.61 5.59
N VAL A 14 -17.93 2.49 6.59
CA VAL A 14 -18.86 2.50 7.74
C VAL A 14 -20.20 3.11 7.35
N LYS A 15 -21.31 2.48 7.76
CA LYS A 15 -22.70 2.92 7.49
C LYS A 15 -22.93 3.43 6.05
N PRO A 16 -22.65 2.58 5.05
CA PRO A 16 -22.81 2.93 3.65
C PRO A 16 -24.31 3.13 3.34
N ARG A 17 -24.64 4.15 2.55
CA ARG A 17 -26.00 4.34 2.01
C ARG A 17 -25.98 5.21 0.77
N MET A 18 -27.02 5.09 -0.05
CA MET A 18 -27.30 6.06 -1.10
C MET A 18 -27.65 7.41 -0.48
N GLY A 19 -27.16 8.49 -1.07
CA GLY A 19 -27.46 9.85 -0.67
C GLY A 19 -27.14 10.83 -1.81
N VAL A 20 -27.60 12.06 -1.67
CA VAL A 20 -27.30 13.14 -2.61
C VAL A 20 -25.92 13.70 -2.27
N ASN A 21 -25.00 13.67 -3.22
CA ASN A 21 -23.66 14.21 -3.06
C ASN A 21 -23.66 15.75 -3.12
N LYS A 22 -22.50 16.36 -2.85
CA LYS A 22 -22.32 17.83 -2.90
C LYS A 22 -22.65 18.49 -4.25
N TYR A 23 -22.83 17.71 -5.32
CA TYR A 23 -23.20 18.18 -6.66
C TYR A 23 -24.68 17.94 -7.00
N GLY A 24 -25.51 17.57 -6.01
CA GLY A 24 -26.94 17.32 -6.22
C GLY A 24 -27.24 16.03 -6.97
N ARG A 25 -26.31 15.08 -7.03
CA ARG A 25 -26.48 13.79 -7.72
C ARG A 25 -26.55 12.65 -6.72
N ASP A 26 -27.35 11.63 -7.00
CA ASP A 26 -27.37 10.42 -6.19
C ASP A 26 -26.03 9.67 -6.29
N GLY A 27 -25.52 9.22 -5.14
CA GLY A 27 -24.25 8.53 -5.02
C GLY A 27 -24.13 7.74 -3.72
N LEU A 28 -23.10 6.91 -3.65
CA LEU A 28 -22.77 6.18 -2.43
C LEU A 28 -22.11 7.13 -1.43
N THR A 29 -22.53 7.05 -0.17
CA THR A 29 -21.93 7.79 0.95
C THR A 29 -21.58 6.84 2.08
N TYR A 30 -20.60 7.19 2.91
CA TYR A 30 -20.20 6.44 4.10
C TYR A 30 -19.76 7.39 5.23
N GLU A 31 -19.63 6.90 6.46
CA GLU A 31 -19.11 7.68 7.59
C GLU A 31 -17.59 7.48 7.74
N GLY A 32 -16.87 8.57 7.97
CA GLY A 32 -15.41 8.59 8.16
C GLY A 32 -14.97 9.79 9.00
N VAL A 33 -13.67 9.85 9.31
CA VAL A 33 -13.07 10.98 10.02
C VAL A 33 -12.70 12.06 9.00
N GLY A 34 -13.36 13.22 9.10
CA GLY A 34 -13.09 14.39 8.27
C GLY A 34 -11.81 15.13 8.65
N GLU A 35 -11.49 16.19 7.91
CA GLU A 35 -10.31 17.04 8.15
C GLU A 35 -10.29 17.67 9.54
N ASN A 36 -11.47 17.96 10.09
CA ASN A 36 -11.66 18.49 11.45
C ASN A 36 -11.55 17.42 12.55
N LYS A 37 -11.13 16.20 12.21
CA LYS A 37 -11.04 15.02 13.10
C LYS A 37 -12.37 14.59 13.73
N LYS A 38 -13.51 14.98 13.15
CA LYS A 38 -14.85 14.55 13.58
C LYS A 38 -15.40 13.52 12.61
N TRP A 39 -16.31 12.69 13.12
CA TRP A 39 -17.10 11.80 12.27
C TRP A 39 -18.04 12.64 11.41
N GLU A 40 -17.96 12.42 10.10
CA GLU A 40 -18.83 13.05 9.13
C GLU A 40 -19.21 12.08 8.03
N ARG A 41 -20.21 12.47 7.24
CA ARG A 41 -20.63 11.71 6.08
C ARG A 41 -19.85 12.20 4.87
N MET A 42 -19.21 11.25 4.19
CA MET A 42 -18.36 11.48 3.03
C MET A 42 -19.04 10.93 1.78
N ASP A 43 -18.95 11.69 0.69
CA ASP A 43 -19.32 11.23 -0.64
C ASP A 43 -18.23 10.31 -1.20
N THR A 44 -18.63 9.29 -1.96
CA THR A 44 -17.69 8.49 -2.76
C THR A 44 -18.23 8.20 -4.14
N TYR A 45 -17.36 7.68 -5.00
CA TYR A 45 -17.64 7.38 -6.40
C TYR A 45 -16.74 6.24 -6.87
N GLY A 46 -17.08 5.63 -8.00
CA GLY A 46 -16.39 4.45 -8.53
C GLY A 46 -14.86 4.57 -8.55
N PRO A 47 -14.29 5.61 -9.19
CA PRO A 47 -12.84 5.84 -9.19
C PRO A 47 -12.19 5.90 -7.81
N LYS A 48 -12.83 6.50 -6.80
CA LYS A 48 -12.26 6.52 -5.44
C LYS A 48 -12.21 5.14 -4.80
N LEU A 49 -13.23 4.30 -5.05
CA LEU A 49 -13.23 2.92 -4.58
C LEU A 49 -12.12 2.11 -5.27
N VAL A 50 -11.95 2.29 -6.58
CA VAL A 50 -10.88 1.65 -7.37
C VAL A 50 -9.52 2.07 -6.86
N GLU A 51 -9.29 3.37 -6.65
CA GLU A 51 -8.06 3.92 -6.06
C GLU A 51 -7.74 3.25 -4.71
N ASN A 52 -8.72 3.17 -3.80
CA ASN A 52 -8.54 2.54 -2.49
C ASN A 52 -8.18 1.05 -2.60
N ILE A 53 -8.81 0.32 -3.54
CA ILE A 53 -8.54 -1.11 -3.77
C ILE A 53 -7.13 -1.29 -4.31
N VAL A 54 -6.72 -0.50 -5.30
CA VAL A 54 -5.39 -0.56 -5.91
C VAL A 54 -4.32 -0.23 -4.88
N GLN A 55 -4.42 0.92 -4.20
CA GLN A 55 -3.45 1.31 -3.16
C GLN A 55 -3.41 0.31 -1.99
N GLY A 56 -4.57 -0.21 -1.58
CA GLY A 56 -4.65 -1.23 -0.55
C GLY A 56 -3.91 -2.50 -0.95
N THR A 57 -4.12 -2.96 -2.19
CA THR A 57 -3.44 -4.16 -2.72
C THR A 57 -1.92 -3.94 -2.81
N SER A 58 -1.48 -2.80 -3.35
CA SER A 58 -0.06 -2.45 -3.42
C SER A 58 0.59 -2.41 -2.04
N ARG A 59 -0.11 -1.88 -1.02
CA ARG A 59 0.39 -1.87 0.36
C ARG A 59 0.58 -3.27 0.93
N ASP A 60 -0.32 -4.20 0.60
CA ASP A 60 -0.22 -5.57 1.09
C ASP A 60 0.97 -6.30 0.46
N ILE A 61 1.23 -6.07 -0.84
CA ILE A 61 2.41 -6.58 -1.54
C ILE A 61 3.70 -6.05 -0.90
N LEU A 62 3.80 -4.72 -0.70
CA LEU A 62 4.98 -4.11 -0.08
C LEU A 62 5.19 -4.64 1.35
N ALA A 63 4.12 -4.78 2.13
CA ALA A 63 4.22 -5.25 3.51
C ALA A 63 4.82 -6.66 3.59
N GLU A 64 4.40 -7.57 2.70
CA GLU A 64 5.01 -8.91 2.63
C GLU A 64 6.46 -8.89 2.17
N ALA A 65 6.80 -8.01 1.21
CA ALA A 65 8.20 -7.82 0.81
C ALA A 65 9.09 -7.33 1.96
N MET A 66 8.59 -6.37 2.74
CA MET A 66 9.27 -5.89 3.95
C MET A 66 9.41 -6.99 5.02
N MET A 67 8.42 -7.86 5.17
CA MET A 67 8.52 -9.01 6.08
C MET A 67 9.64 -9.96 5.64
N ARG A 68 9.71 -10.28 4.35
CA ARG A 68 10.76 -11.16 3.78
C ARG A 68 12.16 -10.55 3.90
N LEU A 69 12.29 -9.23 3.69
CA LEU A 69 13.56 -8.52 3.96
C LEU A 69 13.99 -8.65 5.43
N LYS A 70 13.06 -8.46 6.36
CA LYS A 70 13.34 -8.60 7.79
C LYS A 70 13.73 -10.05 8.16
N GLU A 71 13.06 -11.04 7.58
CA GLU A 71 13.39 -12.46 7.77
C GLU A 71 14.77 -12.82 7.20
N ALA A 72 15.19 -12.16 6.12
CA ALA A 72 16.54 -12.28 5.57
C ALA A 72 17.63 -11.53 6.38
N GLY A 73 17.26 -10.87 7.48
CA GLY A 73 18.18 -10.20 8.39
C GLY A 73 18.42 -8.71 8.10
N PHE A 74 17.72 -8.12 7.12
CA PHE A 74 17.88 -6.71 6.81
C PHE A 74 17.22 -5.79 7.85
N SER A 75 17.90 -4.69 8.16
CA SER A 75 17.38 -3.61 8.99
C SER A 75 16.66 -2.58 8.13
N ILE A 76 15.33 -2.57 8.16
CA ILE A 76 14.52 -1.55 7.48
C ILE A 76 14.45 -0.30 8.37
N VAL A 77 15.07 0.79 7.94
CA VAL A 77 15.10 2.05 8.71
C VAL A 77 13.88 2.92 8.45
N PHE A 78 13.33 2.91 7.23
CA PHE A 78 12.01 3.47 6.92
C PHE A 78 11.52 2.96 5.55
N HIS A 79 10.33 3.39 5.15
CA HIS A 79 9.75 3.11 3.84
C HIS A 79 8.95 4.32 3.34
N VAL A 80 8.93 4.59 2.03
CA VAL A 80 8.20 5.71 1.41
C VAL A 80 7.52 5.21 0.15
N HIS A 81 6.20 5.42 0.04
CA HIS A 81 5.41 4.86 -1.07
C HIS A 81 5.64 3.34 -1.21
N ASP A 82 6.27 2.90 -2.29
CA ASP A 82 6.67 1.54 -2.64
C ASP A 82 8.15 1.23 -2.37
N GLU A 83 8.90 2.18 -1.82
CA GLU A 83 10.33 2.06 -1.49
C GLU A 83 10.54 1.58 -0.05
N ALA A 84 11.49 0.65 0.14
CA ALA A 84 12.02 0.26 1.45
C ALA A 84 13.49 0.69 1.55
N VAL A 85 13.86 1.37 2.64
CA VAL A 85 15.22 1.85 2.89
C VAL A 85 15.87 0.98 3.95
N LEU A 86 17.04 0.45 3.61
CA LEU A 86 17.78 -0.51 4.42
C LEU A 86 19.13 0.08 4.85
N GLU A 87 19.54 -0.20 6.07
CA GLU A 87 20.94 -0.06 6.48
C GLU A 87 21.61 -1.44 6.46
N VAL A 88 22.71 -1.53 5.72
CA VAL A 88 23.45 -2.78 5.49
C VAL A 88 24.95 -2.49 5.66
N PRO A 89 25.69 -3.27 6.46
CA PRO A 89 27.14 -3.13 6.55
C PRO A 89 27.84 -3.35 5.20
N GLU A 90 28.92 -2.61 4.96
CA GLU A 90 29.67 -2.72 3.70
C GLU A 90 30.16 -4.15 3.45
N GLY A 91 29.84 -4.69 2.28
CA GLY A 91 30.23 -6.04 1.86
C GLY A 91 29.32 -7.18 2.31
N GLU A 92 28.22 -6.91 3.04
CA GLU A 92 27.31 -7.97 3.50
C GLU A 92 26.22 -8.36 2.50
N SER A 93 25.74 -7.44 1.66
CA SER A 93 24.69 -7.69 0.66
C SER A 93 24.83 -6.71 -0.52
N SER A 94 24.03 -6.92 -1.57
CA SER A 94 23.94 -6.04 -2.72
C SER A 94 22.51 -5.56 -3.00
N VAL A 95 22.39 -4.52 -3.83
CA VAL A 95 21.09 -4.03 -4.34
C VAL A 95 20.33 -5.12 -5.08
N GLU A 96 21.03 -5.95 -5.86
CA GLU A 96 20.40 -7.03 -6.65
C GLU A 96 19.74 -8.07 -5.76
N GLU A 97 20.34 -8.39 -4.61
CA GLU A 97 19.74 -9.29 -3.62
C GLU A 97 18.46 -8.69 -3.02
N VAL A 98 18.52 -7.43 -2.59
CA VAL A 98 17.37 -6.71 -2.05
C VAL A 98 16.24 -6.62 -3.08
N CYS A 99 16.56 -6.27 -4.33
CA CYS A 99 15.58 -6.21 -5.42
C CYS A 99 14.99 -7.59 -5.71
N ARG A 100 15.79 -8.67 -5.68
CA ARG A 100 15.28 -10.04 -5.86
C ARG A 100 14.28 -10.41 -4.77
N ILE A 101 14.56 -10.07 -3.51
CA ILE A 101 13.61 -10.27 -2.42
C ILE A 101 12.38 -9.41 -2.68
N MET A 102 12.51 -8.09 -2.87
CA MET A 102 11.37 -7.20 -3.11
C MET A 102 10.47 -7.63 -4.28
N ALA A 103 11.03 -8.24 -5.33
CA ALA A 103 10.30 -8.71 -6.52
C ALA A 103 9.59 -10.06 -6.36
N GLU A 104 9.78 -10.77 -5.24
CA GLU A 104 9.11 -12.05 -5.01
C GLU A 104 7.59 -11.85 -4.83
N GLN A 105 6.80 -12.58 -5.61
CA GLN A 105 5.35 -12.45 -5.61
C GLN A 105 4.73 -13.13 -4.39
N PRO A 106 3.84 -12.45 -3.66
CA PRO A 106 3.00 -13.10 -2.65
C PRO A 106 2.21 -14.26 -3.24
N SER A 107 1.94 -15.29 -2.44
CA SER A 107 1.24 -16.50 -2.89
C SER A 107 -0.17 -16.25 -3.43
N TRP A 108 -0.82 -15.16 -3.02
CA TRP A 108 -2.15 -14.73 -3.48
C TRP A 108 -2.10 -13.78 -4.68
N VAL A 109 -0.91 -13.39 -5.14
CA VAL A 109 -0.71 -12.58 -6.35
C VAL A 109 -0.27 -13.49 -7.48
N HIS A 110 -1.18 -13.77 -8.41
CA HIS A 110 -0.88 -14.60 -9.58
C HIS A 110 -0.78 -13.75 -10.85
N GLY A 111 0.34 -13.88 -11.58
CA GLY A 111 0.50 -13.29 -12.90
C GLY A 111 0.79 -11.79 -12.91
N LEU A 112 1.10 -11.18 -11.76
CA LEU A 112 1.57 -9.80 -11.70
C LEU A 112 3.08 -9.79 -12.02
N PRO A 113 3.54 -9.09 -13.07
CA PRO A 113 4.96 -8.94 -13.34
C PRO A 113 5.59 -7.97 -12.32
N LEU A 114 5.79 -8.45 -11.09
CA LEU A 114 6.40 -7.71 -10.00
C LEU A 114 7.90 -7.57 -10.26
N ARG A 115 8.40 -6.34 -10.20
CA ARG A 115 9.81 -5.99 -10.37
C ARG A 115 10.17 -4.97 -9.30
N ALA A 116 11.42 -4.99 -8.88
CA ALA A 116 12.00 -3.99 -8.02
C ALA A 116 13.25 -3.43 -8.69
N ASP A 117 13.50 -2.15 -8.45
CA ASP A 117 14.71 -1.45 -8.84
C ASP A 117 15.22 -0.69 -7.61
N GLY A 118 16.49 -0.36 -7.59
CA GLY A 118 17.11 0.23 -6.41
C GLY A 118 18.54 0.69 -6.65
N TYR A 119 19.11 1.32 -5.64
CA TYR A 119 20.49 1.77 -5.65
C TYR A 119 21.06 1.75 -4.23
N GLU A 120 22.39 1.76 -4.12
CA GLU A 120 23.10 1.93 -2.86
C GLU A 120 23.70 3.32 -2.75
N CYS A 121 23.70 3.89 -1.54
CA CYS A 121 24.26 5.19 -1.27
C CYS A 121 24.66 5.32 0.20
N GLN A 122 25.62 6.20 0.49
CA GLN A 122 26.05 6.48 1.88
C GLN A 122 25.09 7.40 2.65
N PHE A 123 24.16 8.06 1.95
CA PHE A 123 23.18 8.97 2.53
C PHE A 123 21.93 8.95 1.68
N TYR A 124 20.76 9.02 2.32
CA TYR A 124 19.48 9.00 1.63
C TYR A 124 19.41 10.11 0.58
N LYS A 125 19.09 9.73 -0.66
CA LYS A 125 18.79 10.65 -1.74
C LYS A 125 17.32 10.51 -2.07
N LYS A 126 16.61 11.63 -2.07
CA LYS A 126 15.26 11.66 -2.58
C LYS A 126 15.36 11.84 -4.10
N ASP A 127 14.99 10.83 -4.86
CA ASP A 127 14.64 11.02 -6.27
C ASP A 127 13.25 11.68 -6.41
#